data_AF-A0A6N9U751-F1
#
_entry.id   AF-A0A6N9U751-F1
#
_cell.length_a   1.000
_cell.length_b   1.000
_cell.length_c   1.000
_cell.angle_alpha   90.00
_cell.angle_beta   90.00
_cell.angle_gamma   90.00
#
_symmetry.space_group_name_H-M   'P 1'
#
loop_
_entity.id
_entity.type
_entity.pdbx_description
1 polymer ?
#
loop_
_entity_poly.entity_id
_entity_poly.type
_entity_poly.pdbx_seq_one_letter_code
_entity_poly.pdbx_strand_id
1 'polypeptide(L)' 'MTIANALHEISTYTTRFLGPIGTTALVLFLLLYAGVILPAVWSRRPYRRAAAHRTLTTLLNHLDTLLRALRGIRPR' A
#
# COMPACT_ATOMS: atom_id res chain seq x y z
N MET A 1 19.90 3.83 22.26
CA MET A 1 19.31 3.18 21.07
C MET A 1 18.88 4.26 20.10
N THR A 2 19.43 4.27 18.88
CA THR A 2 19.07 5.20 17.81
C THR A 2 17.85 4.70 17.03
N ILE A 3 17.06 5.62 16.49
CA ILE A 3 15.86 5.32 15.68
C ILE A 3 16.19 4.38 14.50
N ALA A 4 17.37 4.56 13.90
CA ALA A 4 17.86 3.71 12.82
C ALA A 4 18.02 2.24 13.25
N ASN A 5 18.50 1.98 14.46
CA ASN A 5 18.70 0.61 14.96
C ASN A 5 17.35 -0.07 15.22
N ALA A 6 16.40 0.66 15.80
CA ALA A 6 15.05 0.14 16.04
C ALA A 6 14.31 -0.19 14.73
N LEU A 7 14.43 0.67 13.71
CA LEU A 7 13.85 0.41 12.38
C LEU A 7 14.46 -0.82 11.71
N HIS A 8 15.77 -1.00 11.84
CA HIS A 8 16.45 -2.16 11.28
C HIS A 8 16.00 -3.45 11.98
N GLU A 9 15.86 -3.43 13.30
CA GLU A 9 15.39 -4.57 14.09
C GLU A 9 13.97 -4.99 13.69
N ILE A 10 13.05 -4.02 13.63
CA ILE A 10 11.66 -4.24 13.23
C ILE A 10 11.58 -4.79 11.80
N SER A 11 12.36 -4.23 10.87
CA SER A 11 12.42 -4.73 9.49
C SER A 11 12.88 -6.19 9.46
N THR A 12 13.93 -6.52 10.21
CA THR A 12 14.51 -7.87 10.23
C THR A 12 13.53 -8.89 10.82
N TYR A 13 12.85 -8.55 11.92
CA TYR A 13 11.81 -9.38 12.52
C TYR A 13 10.62 -9.58 11.58
N THR A 14 10.15 -8.51 10.94
CA THR A 14 9.02 -8.55 10.02
C THR A 14 9.32 -9.41 8.80
N THR A 15 10.49 -9.25 8.18
CA THR A 15 10.94 -10.06 7.04
C THR A 15 11.18 -11.52 7.41
N ARG A 16 11.64 -11.80 8.62
CA ARG A 16 11.81 -13.18 9.10
C ARG A 16 10.46 -13.88 9.32
N PHE A 17 9.43 -13.15 9.71
CA PHE A 17 8.10 -13.69 10.00
C PHE A 17 7.21 -13.81 8.74
N LEU A 18 7.15 -12.77 7.90
CA LEU A 18 6.29 -12.71 6.71
C LEU A 18 7.00 -13.09 5.40
N GLY A 19 8.32 -13.26 5.45
CA GLY A 19 9.16 -13.39 4.26
C GLY A 19 9.32 -12.05 3.50
N PRO A 20 10.21 -12.02 2.49
CA PRO A 20 10.50 -10.81 1.71
C PRO A 20 9.27 -10.29 0.95
N ILE A 21 8.50 -11.20 0.34
CA ILE A 21 7.30 -10.87 -0.44
C ILE A 21 6.20 -10.35 0.50
N GLY A 22 5.96 -11.02 1.63
CA GLY A 22 4.93 -10.60 2.59
C GLY A 22 5.24 -9.25 3.22
N THR A 23 6.51 -8.96 3.51
CA THR A 23 6.94 -7.64 4.01
C THR A 23 6.69 -6.55 2.97
N THR A 24 7.02 -6.81 1.70
CA THR A 24 6.79 -5.86 0.62
C THR A 24 5.30 -5.57 0.44
N ALA A 25 4.45 -6.60 0.48
CA ALA A 25 3.00 -6.45 0.43
C ALA A 25 2.45 -5.64 1.61
N LEU A 26 2.95 -5.89 2.84
CA LEU A 26 2.55 -5.16 4.04
C LEU A 26 2.93 -3.68 3.95
N VAL A 27 4.15 -3.37 3.49
CA VAL A 27 4.61 -1.98 3.31
C VAL A 27 3.75 -1.26 2.27
N LEU A 28 3.47 -1.89 1.13
CA LEU A 28 2.56 -1.35 0.11
C LEU A 28 1.17 -1.09 0.70
N PHE A 29 0.63 -2.04 1.47
CA PHE A 29 -0.67 -1.88 2.12
C PHE A 29 -0.68 -0.68 3.09
N LEU A 30 0.35 -0.53 3.92
CA LEU A 30 0.49 0.59 4.85
C LEU A 30 0.59 1.93 4.13
N LEU A 31 1.36 2.01 3.04
CA LEU A 31 1.48 3.21 2.22
C LEU A 31 0.13 3.61 1.59
N LEU A 32 -0.62 2.63 1.07
CA LEU A 32 -1.96 2.88 0.52
C LEU A 32 -2.95 3.29 1.61
N TYR A 33 -2.90 2.63 2.76
CA TYR A 33 -3.76 2.95 3.88
C TYR A 33 -3.50 4.37 4.39
N ALA A 34 -2.25 4.74 4.65
CA ALA A 34 -1.87 6.05 5.14
C ALA A 34 -2.08 7.17 4.09
N GLY A 35 -1.77 6.89 2.82
CA GLY A 35 -1.82 7.87 1.74
C GLY A 35 -3.22 8.11 1.16
N VAL A 36 -4.10 7.11 1.21
CA VAL A 36 -5.38 7.16 0.49
C VAL A 36 -6.58 6.97 1.43
N ILE A 37 -6.54 5.93 2.28
CA ILE A 37 -7.67 5.61 3.16
C ILE A 37 -7.75 6.60 4.32
N LEU A 38 -6.63 6.91 4.97
CA LEU A 38 -6.57 7.82 6.11
C LEU A 38 -7.09 9.24 5.76
N PRO A 39 -6.68 9.87 4.65
CA PRO A 39 -7.22 11.17 4.25
C PRO A 39 -8.70 11.11 3.86
N ALA A 40 -9.16 9.99 3.29
CA ALA A 40 -10.56 9.80 2.90
C ALA A 40 -11.51 9.66 4.10
N VAL A 41 -11.05 8.97 5.15
CA VAL A 41 -11.84 8.72 6.38
C VAL A 41 -11.74 9.91 7.34
N TRP A 42 -10.56 10.49 7.51
CA TRP A 42 -10.32 11.48 8.55
C TRP A 42 -10.67 12.92 8.13
N SER A 43 -10.80 13.20 6.83
CA SER A 43 -11.12 14.56 6.39
C SER A 43 -12.61 14.90 6.54
N ARG A 44 -12.92 15.82 7.45
CA ARG A 44 -14.26 16.45 7.59
C ARG A 44 -14.68 17.31 6.39
N ARG A 45 -13.75 17.74 5.52
CA ARG A 45 -14.07 18.63 4.39
C ARG A 45 -14.37 17.82 3.12
N PRO A 46 -15.52 18.01 2.44
CA PRO A 46 -15.93 17.21 1.29
C PRO A 46 -14.94 17.30 0.12
N TYR A 47 -14.29 18.45 -0.07
CA TYR A 47 -13.27 18.64 -1.12
C TYR A 47 -12.07 17.69 -0.98
N ARG A 48 -11.58 17.47 0.24
CA ARG A 48 -10.45 16.55 0.49
C ARG A 48 -10.86 15.08 0.35
N ARG A 49 -12.09 14.73 0.73
CA ARG A 49 -12.66 13.40 0.46
C ARG A 49 -12.79 13.11 -1.03
N ALA A 50 -13.23 14.09 -1.82
CA ALA A 50 -13.35 13.94 -3.28
C ALA A 50 -11.99 13.72 -3.95
N ALA A 51 -10.95 14.45 -3.53
CA ALA A 51 -9.58 14.25 -4.02
C ALA A 51 -9.01 12.87 -3.62
N ALA A 52 -9.23 12.44 -2.37
CA ALA A 52 -8.84 11.11 -1.91
C ALA A 52 -9.60 10.00 -2.65
N HIS A 53 -10.90 10.20 -2.95
CA HIS A 53 -11.67 9.26 -3.75
C HIS A 53 -11.13 9.13 -5.17
N ARG A 54 -10.83 10.26 -5.84
CA ARG A 54 -10.26 10.25 -7.20
C ARG A 54 -8.94 9.49 -7.25
N THR A 55 -8.05 9.76 -6.30
CA THR A 55 -6.76 9.06 -6.21
C THR A 55 -6.94 7.57 -5.94
N LEU A 56 -7.84 7.18 -5.03
CA LEU A 56 -8.19 5.76 -4.80
C LEU A 56 -8.71 5.09 -6.08
N THR A 57 -9.65 5.73 -6.78
CA THR A 57 -10.23 5.19 -8.01
C THR A 57 -9.18 5.02 -9.10
N THR A 58 -8.30 6.02 -9.31
CA THR A 58 -7.20 5.91 -10.29
C THR A 58 -6.26 4.76 -9.92
N LEU A 59 -5.92 4.62 -8.65
CA LEU A 59 -4.97 3.61 -8.19
C LEU A 59 -5.56 2.19 -8.29
N LEU A 60 -6.84 2.01 -7.96
CA LEU A 60 -7.56 0.75 -8.16
C LEU A 60 -7.67 0.39 -9.65
N ASN A 61 -7.97 1.35 -10.52
CA ASN A 61 -8.01 1.11 -11.97
C ASN A 61 -6.63 0.69 -12.51
N HIS A 62 -5.55 1.30 -12.01
CA HIS A 62 -4.20 0.95 -12.41
C HIS A 62 -3.83 -0.45 -11.92
N LEU A 63 -4.18 -0.79 -10.67
CA LEU A 63 -3.98 -2.11 -10.11
C LEU A 63 -4.76 -3.19 -10.87
N ASP A 64 -6.03 -2.92 -11.21
CA ASP A 64 -6.85 -3.83 -12.01
C ASP A 64 -6.26 -4.03 -13.41
N THR A 65 -5.75 -2.97 -14.04
CA THR A 65 -5.06 -3.06 -15.34
C THR A 65 -3.80 -3.92 -15.23
N LEU A 66 -3.00 -3.72 -14.18
CA LEU A 66 -1.79 -4.48 -13.92
C LEU A 66 -2.12 -5.96 -13.63
N LEU A 67 -3.16 -6.22 -12.84
CA LEU A 67 -3.62 -7.57 -12.51
C LEU A 67 -4.15 -8.29 -13.76
N ARG A 68 -4.89 -7.60 -14.63
CA ARG A 68 -5.32 -8.12 -15.94
C ARG A 68 -4.13 -8.43 -16.84
N ALA A 69 -3.13 -7.56 -16.90
CA ALA A 69 -1.91 -7.79 -17.67
C ALA A 69 -1.16 -9.04 -17.14
N LEU A 70 -0.96 -9.15 -15.83
CA LEU A 70 -0.34 -10.31 -15.20
C LEU A 70 -1.15 -11.60 -15.43
N ARG A 71 -2.48 -11.52 -15.44
CA ARG A 71 -3.37 -12.66 -15.73
C ARG A 71 -3.35 -13.06 -17.21
N GLY A 72 -3.23 -12.10 -18.12
CA GLY A 72 -3.09 -12.32 -19.56
C GLY A 72 -1.72 -12.87 -19.97
N ILE A 73 -0.67 -12.63 -19.16
CA ILE A 73 0.69 -13.14 -19.37
C ILE A 73 0.83 -14.61 -18.96
N ARG A 74 -0.14 -15.25 -18.30
CA ARG A 74 -0.05 -16.67 -17.93
C ARG A 74 -0.31 -17.55 -19.19
N PRO A 75 0.72 -18.15 -19.83
CA PRO A 75 0.46 -19.15 -20.87
C PRO A 75 -0.25 -20.35 -20.21
N ARG A 76 -1.22 -20.91 -20.95
CA ARG A 76 -1.92 -22.14 -20.59
C ARG A 76 -0.96 -23.32 -20.50
#